data_AF-A0A7R9FBD9-F1
#
_entry.id   AF-A0A7R9FBD9-F1
#
_cell.length_a   1.000
_cell.length_b   1.000
_cell.length_c   1.000
_cell.angle_alpha   90.00
_cell.angle_beta   90.00
_cell.angle_gamma   90.00
#
_symmetry.space_group_name_H-M   'P 1'
#
loop_
_entity.id
_entity.type
_entity.pdbx_description
1 polymer ?
#
loop_
_entity_poly.entity_id
_entity_poly.type
_entity_poly.pdbx_seq_one_letter_code
_entity_poly.pdbx_strand_id
1 'polypeptide(L)'
;MVVDNKYHNETIPIYNNVSGPNTLTFQENSEVVLERVFEVPSSQAIWCRLSILFRSMFWYRVFAIFVHVIPAALLDIGFVIKGNSPI
;
A
#
# COMPACT_ATOMS: atom_id res chain seq x y z
N MET A 1 24.25 -5.61 -12.11
CA MET A 1 22.91 -6.22 -11.96
C MET A 1 21.98 -5.44 -12.88
N VAL A 2 21.63 -6.00 -14.03
CA VAL A 2 20.75 -5.33 -15.01
C VAL A 2 19.33 -5.60 -14.56
N VAL A 3 18.59 -4.56 -14.17
CA VAL A 3 17.17 -4.67 -13.86
C VAL A 3 16.45 -4.69 -15.20
N ASP A 4 16.01 -5.89 -15.61
CA ASP A 4 15.27 -6.09 -16.85
C ASP A 4 13.88 -5.45 -16.68
N ASN A 5 13.67 -4.31 -17.34
CA ASN A 5 12.42 -3.56 -17.25
C ASN A 5 11.39 -4.22 -18.16
N LYS A 6 10.50 -5.02 -17.55
CA LYS A 6 9.46 -5.81 -18.22
C LYS A 6 8.47 -5.00 -19.08
N TYR A 7 8.53 -3.67 -19.04
CA TYR A 7 7.58 -2.76 -19.68
C TYR A 7 8.16 -1.96 -20.86
N HIS A 8 9.26 -2.42 -21.48
CA HIS A 8 9.93 -1.66 -22.54
C HIS A 8 9.04 -1.26 -23.74
N ASN A 9 7.93 -1.98 -23.98
CA ASN A 9 7.02 -1.77 -25.10
C ASN A 9 5.56 -1.47 -24.71
N GLU A 10 5.25 -1.31 -23.43
CA GLU A 10 3.89 -0.97 -23.00
C GLU A 10 3.82 0.54 -22.71
N THR A 11 2.98 1.26 -23.46
CA THR A 11 2.69 2.67 -23.18
C THR A 11 1.94 2.74 -21.85
N ILE A 12 2.67 2.92 -20.75
CA ILE A 12 2.06 3.12 -19.42
C ILE A 12 1.30 4.46 -19.51
N PRO A 13 -0.04 4.47 -19.41
CA PRO A 13 -0.78 5.71 -19.48
C PRO A 13 -0.41 6.58 -18.26
N ILE A 14 0.24 7.72 -18.53
CA ILE A 14 0.57 8.72 -17.51
C ILE A 14 -0.67 9.59 -17.32
N TYR A 15 -1.42 9.32 -16.26
CA TYR A 15 -2.55 10.17 -15.89
C TYR A 15 -2.05 11.37 -15.10
N ASN A 16 -2.38 12.58 -15.57
CA ASN A 16 -2.12 13.80 -14.82
C ASN A 16 -3.13 13.90 -13.67
N ASN A 17 -2.67 13.63 -12.43
CA ASN A 17 -3.45 13.84 -11.23
C ASN A 17 -3.17 15.25 -10.67
N VAL A 18 -3.67 16.27 -11.37
CA VAL A 18 -3.69 17.64 -10.84
C VAL A 18 -5.01 17.84 -10.10
N SER A 19 -4.93 18.01 -8.78
CA SER A 19 -6.00 18.59 -8.02
C SER A 19 -6.19 20.05 -8.48
N GLY A 20 -7.33 20.35 -9.12
CA GLY A 20 -7.84 21.73 -9.17
C GLY A 20 -8.12 22.26 -7.75
N PRO A 21 -8.84 23.38 -7.56
CA PRO A 21 -9.28 23.78 -6.22
C PRO A 21 -10.04 22.61 -5.58
N ASN A 22 -9.37 21.94 -4.64
CA ASN A 22 -9.83 20.67 -4.11
C ASN A 22 -10.92 20.97 -3.09
N THR A 23 -12.18 20.86 -3.53
CA THR A 23 -13.36 21.03 -2.69
C THR A 23 -13.53 19.89 -1.69
N LEU A 24 -12.84 18.76 -1.91
CA LEU A 24 -12.87 17.61 -1.03
C LEU A 24 -11.87 17.79 0.11
N THR A 25 -12.37 17.63 1.33
CA THR A 25 -11.55 17.42 2.50
C THR A 25 -10.79 16.09 2.39
N PHE A 26 -9.67 15.99 3.11
CA PHE A 26 -8.92 14.75 3.18
C PHE A 26 -9.77 13.59 3.71
N GLN A 27 -10.74 13.88 4.58
CA GLN A 27 -11.67 12.89 5.11
C GLN A 27 -12.57 12.34 3.99
N GLU A 28 -13.26 13.20 3.24
CA GLU A 28 -14.15 12.79 2.14
C GLU A 28 -13.38 12.00 1.07
N ASN A 29 -12.18 12.46 0.73
CA ASN A 29 -11.32 11.72 -0.20
C ASN A 29 -10.95 10.34 0.33
N SER A 30 -10.67 10.22 1.63
CA SER A 30 -10.29 8.94 2.24
C SER A 30 -11.46 7.95 2.31
N GLU A 31 -12.68 8.45 2.56
CA GLU A 31 -13.90 7.64 2.55
C GLU A 31 -14.18 7.06 1.15
N VAL A 32 -14.10 7.90 0.12
CA VAL A 32 -14.27 7.47 -1.29
C VAL A 32 -13.19 6.46 -1.70
N VAL A 33 -11.93 6.71 -1.35
CA VAL A 33 -10.84 5.78 -1.66
C VAL A 33 -11.04 4.45 -0.94
N LEU A 34 -11.48 4.46 0.33
CA LEU A 34 -11.70 3.24 1.10
C LEU A 34 -12.86 2.41 0.53
N GLU A 35 -13.92 3.03 0.02
CA GLU A 35 -15.00 2.32 -0.66
C GLU A 35 -14.50 1.59 -1.92
N ARG A 36 -13.67 2.27 -2.73
CA ARG A 36 -13.19 1.75 -4.02
C ARG A 36 -12.03 0.77 -3.90
N VAL A 37 -11.20 0.87 -2.87
CA VAL A 37 -9.96 0.07 -2.76
C VAL A 37 -10.21 -1.44 -2.71
N PHE A 38 -11.39 -1.86 -2.25
CA PHE A 38 -11.79 -3.26 -2.19
C PHE A 38 -12.42 -3.78 -3.48
N GLU A 39 -12.88 -2.90 -4.38
CA GLU A 39 -13.49 -3.29 -5.65
C GLU A 39 -12.44 -3.77 -6.67
N VAL A 40 -11.20 -3.29 -6.56
CA VAL A 40 -10.09 -3.64 -7.46
C VAL A 40 -8.88 -4.11 -6.65
N PRO A 41 -8.91 -5.34 -6.10
CA PRO A 41 -7.76 -5.88 -5.38
C PRO A 41 -6.60 -6.06 -6.35
N SER A 42 -5.42 -5.58 -5.98
CA SER A 42 -4.20 -5.82 -6.74
C SER A 42 -3.82 -7.30 -6.66
N SER A 43 -3.72 -7.97 -7.81
CA SER A 43 -3.35 -9.39 -7.90
C SER A 43 -1.94 -9.69 -7.41
N GLN A 44 -1.11 -8.66 -7.22
CA GLN A 44 0.28 -8.76 -6.76
C GLN A 44 0.48 -8.27 -5.34
N ALA A 45 -0.56 -7.76 -4.68
CA ALA A 45 -0.44 -7.28 -3.31
C ALA A 45 -0.39 -8.47 -2.33
N ILE A 46 0.75 -8.64 -1.66
CA ILE A 46 0.91 -9.60 -0.55
C ILE A 46 0.05 -9.16 0.65
N TRP A 47 -0.24 -7.86 0.74
CA TRP A 47 -1.00 -7.26 1.83
C TRP A 47 -2.17 -6.43 1.28
N CYS A 48 -3.38 -6.67 1.77
CA CYS A 48 -4.54 -5.83 1.43
C CYS A 48 -4.27 -4.37 1.84
N ARG A 49 -4.58 -3.43 0.95
CA ARG A 49 -4.40 -1.98 1.19
C ARG A 49 -5.46 -1.49 2.17
N LEU A 50 -5.23 -1.71 3.46
CA LEU A 50 -6.05 -1.17 4.54
C LEU A 50 -5.42 0.12 5.06
N SER A 51 -6.09 1.25 4.84
CA SER A 51 -5.65 2.57 5.34
C SER A 51 -6.57 3.01 6.46
N ILE A 52 -6.17 2.75 7.71
CA ILE A 52 -6.91 3.20 8.89
C ILE A 52 -6.38 4.57 9.31
N LEU A 53 -7.25 5.57 9.32
CA LEU A 53 -6.92 6.92 9.77
C LEU A 53 -7.10 7.03 11.28
N PHE A 54 -6.03 7.42 11.96
CA PHE A 54 -6.06 7.65 13.40
C PHE A 54 -5.98 9.15 13.68
N ARG A 55 -6.89 9.64 14.52
CA ARG A 55 -6.85 11.02 15.02
C ARG A 55 -5.69 11.26 15.99
N SER A 56 -5.20 10.20 16.64
CA SER A 56 -4.11 10.27 17.62
C SER A 56 -2.88 9.52 17.12
N MET A 57 -1.73 10.19 17.18
CA MET A 57 -0.44 9.59 16.87
C MET A 57 -0.08 8.43 17.80
N PHE A 58 -0.57 8.45 19.04
CA PHE A 58 -0.34 7.35 19.98
C PHE A 58 -1.01 6.06 19.48
N TRP A 59 -2.30 6.13 19.16
CA TRP A 59 -3.05 4.98 18.65
C TRP A 59 -2.54 4.52 17.29
N TYR A 60 -2.16 5.46 16.42
CA TYR A 60 -1.49 5.15 15.17
C TYR A 60 -0.25 4.26 15.39
N ARG A 61 0.65 4.64 16.32
CA ARG A 61 1.87 3.88 16.59
C ARG A 61 1.58 2.49 17.14
N VAL A 62 0.62 2.40 18.08
CA VAL A 62 0.20 1.10 18.64
C VAL A 62 -0.30 0.19 17.53
N PHE A 63 -1.25 0.65 16.72
CA PHE A 63 -1.80 -0.15 15.60
C PHE A 63 -0.77 -0.45 14.51
N ALA A 64 0.14 0.48 14.21
CA ALA A 64 1.19 0.26 13.22
C ALA A 64 2.11 -0.92 13.59
N ILE A 65 2.37 -1.13 14.89
CA ILE A 65 3.13 -2.30 15.34
C ILE A 65 2.38 -3.60 14.98
N PHE A 66 1.09 -3.67 15.29
CA PHE A 66 0.30 -4.90 15.06
C PHE A 66 -0.01 -5.15 13.58
N VAL A 67 -0.31 -4.10 12.82
CA VAL A 67 -0.77 -4.22 11.43
C VAL A 67 0.39 -4.25 10.43
N HIS A 68 1.53 -3.62 10.74
CA HIS A 68 2.67 -3.53 9.82
C HIS A 68 3.91 -4.26 10.33
N VAL A 69 4.37 -3.96 11.55
CA VAL A 69 5.66 -4.47 12.04
C VAL A 69 5.63 -5.98 12.29
N ILE A 70 4.63 -6.47 13.03
CA ILE A 70 4.52 -7.89 13.35
C ILE A 70 4.36 -8.73 12.07
N PRO A 71 3.47 -8.39 11.12
CA PRO A 71 3.34 -9.20 9.93
C PRO A 71 4.54 -9.16 9.00
N ALA A 72 5.19 -8.00 8.86
CA ALA A 72 6.44 -7.91 8.10
C ALA A 72 7.51 -8.83 8.69
N ALA A 73 7.70 -8.80 10.02
CA ALA A 73 8.65 -9.67 10.69
C ALA A 73 8.32 -11.16 10.50
N LEU A 74 7.04 -11.54 10.53
CA LEU A 74 6.61 -12.93 10.26
C LEU A 74 6.91 -13.36 8.83
N LEU A 75 6.67 -12.49 7.85
CA LEU A 75 6.99 -12.77 6.45
C LEU A 75 8.51 -12.92 6.25
N ASP A 76 9.31 -12.02 6.82
CA ASP A 76 10.76 -12.07 6.72
C ASP A 76 11.33 -13.36 7.33
N ILE A 77 10.87 -13.73 8.52
CA ILE A 77 11.25 -14.99 9.16
C ILE A 77 10.85 -16.18 8.27
N GLY A 78 9.64 -16.16 7.73
CA GLY A 78 9.17 -17.19 6.80
C GLY A 78 10.04 -17.31 5.54
N PHE A 79 10.48 -16.19 4.97
CA PHE A 79 11.36 -16.17 3.80
C PHE A 79 12.76 -16.69 4.13
N VAL A 80 13.33 -16.27 5.26
CA VAL A 80 14.63 -16.75 5.74
C VAL A 80 14.60 -18.27 5.93
N ILE A 81 13.56 -18.82 6.55
CA ILE A 81 13.40 -20.27 6.73
C ILE A 81 13.30 -20.99 5.38
N LYS A 82 12.64 -20.38 4.39
CA LYS A 82 12.48 -20.96 3.04
C LYS A 82 13.75 -20.84 2.18
N GLY A 83 14.80 -20.16 2.65
CA GLY A 83 16.01 -19.88 1.88
C GLY A 83 15.87 -18.77 0.85
N ASN A 84 14.79 -17.98 0.94
CA ASN A 84 14.60 -16.78 0.13
C ASN A 84 15.18 -15.57 0.87
N SER A 85 15.72 -14.60 0.14
CA SER A 85 16.13 -13.32 0.73
C SER A 85 14.90 -12.57 1.27
N PRO A 86 15.01 -11.86 2.42
CA PRO A 86 13.94 -11.00 2.91
C PRO A 86 13.59 -9.91 1.88
N ILE A 87 12.33 -9.46 1.88
CA ILE A 87 11.79 -8.49 0.90
C ILE A 87 12.15 -7.06 1.31
#